data_AF-A0A8H2SIB0-F1
#
_entry.id   AF-A0A8H2SIB0-F1
#
_cell.length_a   1.000
_cell.length_b   1.000
_cell.length_c   1.000
_cell.angle_alpha   90.00
_cell.angle_beta   90.00
_cell.angle_gamma   90.00
#
_symmetry.space_group_name_H-M   'P 1'
#
loop_
_entity.id
_entity.type
_entity.pdbx_description
1 polymer ?
#
loop_
_entity_poly.entity_id
_entity_poly.type
_entity_poly.pdbx_seq_one_letter_code
_entity_poly.pdbx_strand_id
1 'polypeptide(L)'
;MKVLPASKQEKEAFSYYRAGMAAQGKGRYAEALQNYYEALQVEEDPYDRSYTLYNIGLIYGNTGKYTQALEFYHQALALNSNLPQALNNIAVIYHSQALRAQTFEEDEYTELSKELFDKAAQYWIQALKLAPDNYPGARNWLKVTGRLRENDS
;
A
#
# COMPACT_ATOMS: atom_id res chain seq x y z
N MET A 1 3.01 -18.51 13.62
CA MET A 1 4.08 -19.03 12.73
C MET A 1 3.38 -19.86 11.66
N LYS A 2 3.38 -19.43 10.39
CA LYS A 2 2.89 -20.27 9.29
C LYS A 2 3.92 -21.38 9.08
N VAL A 3 3.46 -22.63 9.03
CA VAL A 3 4.28 -23.80 8.70
C VAL A 3 4.72 -23.66 7.24
N LEU A 4 5.92 -24.12 6.88
CA LEU A 4 6.44 -24.09 5.51
C LEU A 4 5.40 -24.59 4.49
N PRO A 5 5.42 -24.08 3.23
CA PRO A 5 4.46 -24.48 2.20
C PRO A 5 4.43 -26.01 2.07
N ALA A 6 3.23 -26.57 2.20
CA ALA A 6 2.99 -28.00 2.34
C ALA A 6 2.72 -28.64 0.97
N SER A 7 2.05 -27.92 0.07
CA SER A 7 1.71 -28.39 -1.28
C SER A 7 2.80 -28.05 -2.31
N LYS A 8 2.79 -28.75 -3.46
CA LYS A 8 3.70 -28.44 -4.58
C LYS A 8 3.42 -27.04 -5.14
N GLN A 9 2.15 -26.67 -5.27
CA GLN A 9 1.69 -25.38 -5.78
C GLN A 9 2.09 -24.24 -4.84
N GLU A 10 1.93 -24.42 -3.52
CA GLU A 10 2.36 -23.43 -2.51
C GLU A 10 3.88 -23.22 -2.55
N LYS A 11 4.67 -24.30 -2.73
CA LYS A 11 6.13 -24.19 -2.89
C LYS A 11 6.52 -23.43 -4.16
N GLU A 12 5.80 -23.67 -5.25
CA GLU A 12 6.00 -23.01 -6.54
C GLU A 12 5.64 -21.52 -6.47
N ALA A 13 4.46 -21.19 -5.95
CA ALA A 13 4.03 -19.82 -5.68
C ALA A 13 5.04 -19.08 -4.79
N PHE A 14 5.48 -19.71 -3.70
CA PHE A 14 6.49 -19.15 -2.81
C PHE A 14 7.84 -18.90 -3.52
N SER A 15 8.25 -19.80 -4.41
CA SER A 15 9.48 -19.62 -5.21
C SER A 15 9.39 -18.39 -6.10
N TYR A 16 8.29 -18.24 -6.84
CA TYR A 16 8.03 -17.05 -7.67
C TYR A 16 7.98 -15.78 -6.82
N TYR A 17 7.27 -15.79 -5.69
CA TYR A 17 7.22 -14.65 -4.77
C TYR A 17 8.61 -14.24 -4.27
N ARG A 18 9.44 -15.21 -3.87
CA ARG A 18 10.82 -14.98 -3.42
C ARG A 18 11.70 -14.41 -4.54
N ALA A 19 11.57 -14.90 -5.76
CA ALA A 19 12.27 -14.38 -6.93
C ALA A 19 11.85 -12.93 -7.23
N GLY A 20 10.55 -12.64 -7.14
CA GLY A 20 10.00 -11.29 -7.28
C GLY A 20 10.58 -10.31 -6.26
N MET A 21 10.63 -10.69 -4.98
CA MET A 21 11.26 -9.87 -3.93
C MET A 21 12.75 -9.64 -4.19
N ALA A 22 13.48 -10.67 -4.61
CA ALA A 22 14.90 -10.55 -4.90
C ALA A 22 15.18 -9.63 -6.10
N ALA A 23 14.37 -9.70 -7.16
CA ALA A 23 14.45 -8.80 -8.31
C ALA A 23 14.09 -7.37 -7.93
N GLN A 24 13.04 -7.17 -7.13
CA GLN A 24 12.64 -5.86 -6.62
C GLN A 24 13.73 -5.21 -5.77
N GLY A 25 14.38 -5.95 -4.87
CA GLY A 25 15.50 -5.46 -4.07
C GLY A 25 16.72 -5.04 -4.92
N LYS A 26 16.82 -5.55 -6.15
CA LYS A 26 17.83 -5.16 -7.15
C LYS A 26 17.35 -4.03 -8.09
N GLY A 27 16.16 -3.48 -7.88
CA GLY A 27 15.54 -2.47 -8.76
C GLY A 27 15.06 -3.00 -10.12
N ARG A 28 15.04 -4.33 -10.32
CA ARG A 28 14.60 -4.95 -11.58
C ARG A 28 13.09 -5.11 -11.61
N TYR A 29 12.39 -4.00 -11.72
CA TYR A 29 10.93 -3.96 -11.52
C TYR A 29 10.13 -4.78 -12.53
N ALA A 30 10.55 -4.85 -13.80
CA ALA A 30 9.86 -5.68 -14.79
C ALA A 30 9.96 -7.19 -14.46
N GLU A 31 11.16 -7.66 -14.10
CA GLU A 31 11.40 -9.04 -13.65
C GLU A 31 10.62 -9.34 -12.36
N ALA A 32 10.58 -8.38 -11.42
CA ALA A 32 9.83 -8.53 -10.18
C ALA A 32 8.32 -8.67 -10.44
N LEU A 33 7.75 -7.80 -11.28
CA LEU A 33 6.33 -7.86 -11.66
C LEU A 33 5.99 -9.19 -12.33
N GLN A 34 6.83 -9.65 -13.26
CA GLN A 34 6.63 -10.95 -13.90
C GLN A 34 6.54 -12.07 -12.85
N ASN A 35 7.53 -12.16 -11.96
CA ASN A 35 7.53 -13.19 -10.91
C ASN A 35 6.34 -13.07 -9.95
N TYR A 36 5.91 -11.86 -9.58
CA TYR A 36 4.73 -11.69 -8.75
C TYR A 36 3.43 -12.09 -9.46
N TYR A 37 3.29 -11.84 -10.75
CA TYR A 37 2.14 -12.32 -11.51
C TYR A 37 2.13 -13.84 -11.64
N GLU A 38 3.27 -14.48 -11.88
CA GLU A 38 3.38 -15.95 -11.85
C GLU A 38 2.97 -16.49 -10.47
N ALA A 39 3.45 -15.89 -9.37
CA ALA A 39 3.03 -16.28 -8.02
C ALA A 39 1.50 -16.19 -7.84
N LEU A 40 0.86 -15.12 -8.32
CA LEU A 40 -0.59 -14.95 -8.24
C LEU A 40 -1.40 -15.93 -9.11
N GLN A 41 -0.80 -16.56 -10.12
CA GLN A 41 -1.48 -17.58 -10.91
C GLN A 41 -1.59 -18.91 -10.17
N VAL A 42 -0.62 -19.23 -9.30
CA VAL A 42 -0.55 -20.53 -8.62
C VAL A 42 -0.98 -20.46 -7.15
N GLU A 43 -0.86 -19.29 -6.51
CA GLU A 43 -1.23 -19.10 -5.11
C GLU A 43 -2.74 -19.01 -4.93
N GLU A 44 -3.30 -19.82 -4.03
CA GLU A 44 -4.74 -19.80 -3.72
C GLU A 44 -5.03 -19.14 -2.37
N ASP A 45 -4.06 -19.11 -1.45
CA ASP A 45 -4.25 -18.57 -0.11
C ASP A 45 -4.46 -17.04 -0.15
N PRO A 46 -5.62 -16.52 0.30
CA PRO A 46 -5.90 -15.09 0.25
C PRO A 46 -4.87 -14.24 1.01
N TYR A 47 -4.32 -14.77 2.11
CA TYR A 47 -3.33 -14.07 2.89
C TYR A 47 -2.02 -13.90 2.12
N ASP A 48 -1.47 -14.96 1.51
CA ASP A 48 -0.22 -14.87 0.73
C ASP A 48 -0.41 -14.06 -0.57
N ARG A 49 -1.58 -14.19 -1.23
CA ARG A 49 -1.97 -13.35 -2.38
C ARG A 49 -1.97 -11.86 -2.01
N SER A 50 -2.45 -11.51 -0.81
CA SER A 50 -2.51 -10.11 -0.36
C SER A 50 -1.13 -9.44 -0.31
N TYR A 51 -0.09 -10.14 0.17
CA TYR A 51 1.27 -9.61 0.20
C TYR A 51 1.88 -9.49 -1.20
N THR A 52 1.54 -10.41 -2.09
CA THR A 52 2.00 -10.34 -3.49
C THR A 52 1.39 -9.14 -4.21
N LEU A 53 0.07 -8.92 -4.07
CA LEU A 53 -0.63 -7.74 -4.59
C LEU A 53 -0.06 -6.44 -3.99
N TYR A 54 0.20 -6.42 -2.68
CA TYR A 54 0.84 -5.28 -2.02
C TYR A 54 2.21 -4.96 -2.64
N ASN A 55 3.06 -5.97 -2.88
CA ASN A 55 4.38 -5.76 -3.47
C ASN A 55 4.31 -5.26 -4.93
N ILE A 56 3.31 -5.70 -5.70
CA ILE A 56 3.03 -5.14 -7.04
C ILE A 56 2.65 -3.66 -6.91
N GLY A 57 1.74 -3.32 -5.99
CA GLY A 57 1.37 -1.93 -5.71
C GLY A 57 2.57 -1.06 -5.31
N LEU A 58 3.50 -1.61 -4.52
CA LEU A 58 4.74 -0.95 -4.13
C LEU A 58 5.63 -0.61 -5.32
N ILE A 59 5.75 -1.52 -6.29
CA ILE A 59 6.49 -1.25 -7.53
C ILE A 59 5.84 -0.13 -8.35
N TYR A 60 4.51 -0.16 -8.51
CA TYR A 60 3.81 0.91 -9.22
C TYR A 60 3.93 2.26 -8.51
N GLY A 61 3.85 2.28 -7.17
CA GLY A 61 4.08 3.48 -6.36
C GLY A 61 5.48 4.06 -6.57
N ASN A 62 6.51 3.22 -6.49
CA ASN A 62 7.91 3.63 -6.67
C ASN A 62 8.24 4.11 -8.09
N THR A 63 7.40 3.76 -9.07
CA THR A 63 7.55 4.18 -10.47
C THR A 63 6.59 5.30 -10.86
N GLY A 64 5.91 5.93 -9.89
CA GLY A 64 5.02 7.07 -10.10
C GLY A 64 3.65 6.71 -10.70
N LYS A 65 3.35 5.43 -10.88
CA LYS A 65 2.10 4.92 -11.46
C LYS A 65 1.03 4.78 -10.38
N TYR A 66 0.65 5.92 -9.78
CA TYR A 66 -0.15 5.95 -8.56
C TYR A 66 -1.55 5.34 -8.69
N THR A 67 -2.22 5.49 -9.84
CA THR A 67 -3.53 4.85 -10.07
C THR A 67 -3.44 3.34 -9.95
N GLN A 68 -2.46 2.73 -10.62
CA GLN A 68 -2.23 1.28 -10.55
C GLN A 68 -1.80 0.85 -9.14
N ALA A 69 -0.98 1.65 -8.46
CA ALA A 69 -0.60 1.38 -7.08
C ALA A 69 -1.82 1.32 -6.16
N LEU A 70 -2.72 2.30 -6.23
CA LEU A 70 -3.96 2.33 -5.45
C LEU A 70 -4.85 1.12 -5.73
N GLU A 71 -5.02 0.74 -7.00
CA GLU A 71 -5.79 -0.45 -7.40
C GLU A 71 -5.25 -1.72 -6.73
N PHE A 72 -3.94 -1.95 -6.79
CA PHE A 72 -3.32 -3.14 -6.20
C PHE A 72 -3.33 -3.12 -4.66
N TYR A 73 -3.14 -1.96 -4.03
CA TYR A 73 -3.27 -1.86 -2.59
C TYR A 73 -4.70 -2.12 -2.11
N HIS A 74 -5.73 -1.67 -2.84
CA HIS A 74 -7.12 -1.97 -2.54
C HIS A 74 -7.44 -3.45 -2.72
N GLN A 75 -6.94 -4.09 -3.78
CA GLN A 75 -7.07 -5.54 -3.96
C GLN A 75 -6.40 -6.32 -2.82
N ALA A 76 -5.22 -5.89 -2.37
CA ALA A 76 -4.53 -6.50 -1.22
C ALA A 76 -5.37 -6.36 0.07
N LEU A 77 -5.90 -5.17 0.34
CA LEU A 77 -6.73 -4.90 1.52
C LEU A 77 -8.08 -5.64 1.50
N ALA A 78 -8.62 -5.92 0.31
CA ALA A 78 -9.83 -6.73 0.15
C ALA A 78 -9.61 -8.19 0.56
N LEU A 79 -8.40 -8.73 0.37
CA LEU A 79 -8.04 -10.08 0.81
C LEU A 79 -7.54 -10.13 2.26
N ASN A 80 -6.86 -9.07 2.70
CA ASN A 80 -6.30 -8.96 4.03
C ASN A 80 -6.36 -7.50 4.51
N SER A 81 -7.37 -7.19 5.33
CA SER A 81 -7.54 -5.86 5.89
C SER A 81 -6.46 -5.47 6.91
N ASN A 82 -5.65 -6.43 7.39
CA ASN A 82 -4.58 -6.21 8.37
C ASN A 82 -3.23 -5.91 7.69
N LEU A 83 -3.22 -4.94 6.77
CA LEU A 83 -2.01 -4.48 6.06
C LEU A 83 -1.78 -2.98 6.30
N PRO A 84 -1.27 -2.59 7.49
CA PRO A 84 -1.01 -1.20 7.82
C PRO A 84 -0.05 -0.52 6.82
N GLN A 85 0.85 -1.27 6.19
CA GLN A 85 1.77 -0.76 5.17
C GLN A 85 1.04 -0.36 3.89
N ALA A 86 0.03 -1.12 3.47
CA ALA A 86 -0.80 -0.79 2.31
C ALA A 86 -1.62 0.47 2.57
N LEU A 87 -2.26 0.56 3.75
CA LEU A 87 -3.00 1.75 4.20
C LEU A 87 -2.09 2.98 4.24
N ASN A 88 -0.89 2.87 4.81
CA ASN A 88 0.08 3.96 4.83
C ASN A 88 0.48 4.41 3.40
N ASN A 89 0.74 3.48 2.49
CA ASN A 89 1.15 3.84 1.14
C ASN A 89 0.01 4.51 0.35
N ILE A 90 -1.24 4.06 0.53
CA ILE A 90 -2.42 4.75 0.00
C ILE A 90 -2.51 6.18 0.55
N ALA A 91 -2.32 6.35 1.86
CA ALA A 91 -2.37 7.66 2.50
C ALA A 91 -1.28 8.61 1.95
N VAL A 92 -0.05 8.12 1.78
CA VAL A 92 1.06 8.88 1.19
C VAL A 92 0.74 9.30 -0.24
N ILE A 93 0.12 8.44 -1.05
CA ILE A 93 -0.28 8.79 -2.42
C ILE A 93 -1.31 9.92 -2.39
N TYR A 94 -2.37 9.82 -1.59
CA TYR A 94 -3.38 10.88 -1.50
C TYR A 94 -2.78 12.18 -0.95
N HIS A 95 -1.91 12.12 0.04
CA HIS A 95 -1.21 13.28 0.57
C HIS A 95 -0.33 13.96 -0.50
N SER A 96 0.42 13.19 -1.28
CA SER A 96 1.21 13.73 -2.40
C SER A 96 0.33 14.35 -3.48
N GLN A 97 -0.80 13.75 -3.82
CA GLN A 97 -1.75 14.31 -4.77
C GLN A 97 -2.38 15.60 -4.24
N ALA A 98 -2.67 15.67 -2.93
CA ALA A 98 -3.19 16.85 -2.27
C ALA A 98 -2.20 18.02 -2.32
N LEU A 99 -0.92 17.76 -2.04
CA LEU A 99 0.16 18.74 -2.18
C LEU A 99 0.32 19.21 -3.62
N ARG A 100 0.19 18.31 -4.60
CA ARG A 100 0.21 18.69 -6.02
C ARG A 100 -0.99 19.56 -6.39
N ALA A 101 -2.17 19.27 -5.84
CA ALA A 101 -3.35 20.10 -6.08
C ALA A 101 -3.13 21.55 -5.58
N GLN A 102 -2.42 21.75 -4.47
CA GLN A 102 -2.11 23.09 -3.96
C GLN A 102 -1.22 23.93 -4.90
N THR A 103 -0.53 23.33 -5.85
CA THR A 103 0.32 24.08 -6.79
C THR A 103 -0.47 24.75 -7.90
N PHE A 104 -1.76 24.46 -8.03
CA PHE A 104 -2.65 25.08 -9.00
C PHE A 104 -3.46 26.19 -8.29
N GLU A 105 -3.61 27.33 -8.96
CA GLU A 105 -4.21 28.55 -8.36
C GLU A 105 -5.74 28.61 -8.52
N GLU A 106 -6.37 27.60 -9.13
CA GLU A 106 -7.80 27.60 -9.41
C GLU A 106 -8.59 27.04 -8.21
N ASP A 107 -9.77 27.62 -7.95
CA ASP A 107 -10.62 27.28 -6.80
C ASP A 107 -10.96 25.78 -6.73
N GLU A 108 -11.12 25.12 -7.88
CA GLU A 108 -11.42 23.68 -7.95
C GLU A 108 -10.32 22.81 -7.30
N TYR A 109 -9.04 23.21 -7.44
CA TYR A 109 -7.93 22.46 -6.85
C TYR A 109 -7.78 22.70 -5.35
N THR A 110 -8.31 23.81 -4.83
CA THR A 110 -8.35 24.07 -3.39
C THR A 110 -9.27 23.05 -2.69
N GLU A 111 -10.47 22.83 -3.23
CA GLU A 111 -11.39 21.82 -2.68
C GLU A 111 -10.88 20.39 -2.90
N LEU A 112 -10.36 20.08 -4.09
CA LEU A 112 -9.73 18.79 -4.36
C LEU A 112 -8.58 18.50 -3.38
N SER A 113 -7.73 19.49 -3.09
CA SER A 113 -6.63 19.34 -2.15
C SER A 113 -7.13 18.98 -0.75
N LYS A 114 -8.17 19.65 -0.24
CA LYS A 114 -8.77 19.35 1.06
C LYS A 114 -9.31 17.92 1.11
N GLU A 115 -10.06 17.50 0.09
CA GLU A 115 -10.61 16.14 -0.01
C GLU A 115 -9.51 15.07 0.01
N LEU A 116 -8.41 15.31 -0.72
CA LEU A 116 -7.30 14.38 -0.78
C LEU A 116 -6.54 14.30 0.56
N PHE A 117 -6.37 15.41 1.29
CA PHE A 117 -5.82 15.36 2.65
C PHE A 117 -6.72 14.60 3.61
N ASP A 118 -8.04 14.74 3.48
CA ASP A 118 -8.98 14.03 4.34
C ASP A 118 -8.98 12.53 4.06
N LYS A 119 -8.87 12.13 2.78
CA LYS A 119 -8.62 10.72 2.40
C LYS A 119 -7.31 10.20 3.00
N ALA A 120 -6.21 10.95 2.84
CA ALA A 120 -4.92 10.56 3.43
C ALA A 120 -5.04 10.34 4.94
N ALA A 121 -5.75 11.23 5.63
CA ALA A 121 -5.95 11.13 7.06
C ALA A 121 -6.73 9.88 7.47
N GLN A 122 -7.82 9.56 6.77
CA GLN A 122 -8.62 8.36 7.04
C GLN A 122 -7.77 7.09 6.95
N TYR A 123 -6.92 6.98 5.92
CA TYR A 123 -6.06 5.81 5.75
C TYR A 123 -4.94 5.75 6.79
N TRP A 124 -4.33 6.88 7.16
CA TRP A 124 -3.35 6.89 8.24
C TRP A 124 -3.94 6.56 9.60
N ILE A 125 -5.15 7.02 9.92
CA ILE A 125 -5.86 6.62 11.14
C ILE A 125 -6.08 5.11 11.17
N GLN A 126 -6.53 4.52 10.06
CA GLN A 126 -6.67 3.06 9.96
C GLN A 126 -5.34 2.33 10.13
N ALA A 127 -4.26 2.84 9.51
CA ALA A 127 -2.93 2.26 9.65
C ALA A 127 -2.43 2.32 11.11
N LEU A 128 -2.67 3.42 11.81
CA LEU A 128 -2.30 3.60 13.22
C LEU A 128 -3.13 2.72 14.16
N LYS A 129 -4.40 2.45 13.86
CA LYS A 129 -5.21 1.50 14.63
C LYS A 129 -4.64 0.08 14.60
N LEU A 130 -4.06 -0.32 13.47
CA LEU A 130 -3.43 -1.65 13.30
C LEU A 130 -1.99 -1.68 13.81
N ALA A 131 -1.25 -0.58 13.67
CA ALA A 131 0.15 -0.48 14.06
C ALA A 131 0.44 0.92 14.65
N PRO A 132 0.09 1.15 15.94
CA PRO A 132 0.15 2.48 16.55
C PRO A 132 1.51 3.15 16.47
N ASP A 133 2.60 2.39 16.63
CA ASP A 133 3.95 2.93 16.76
C ASP A 133 4.72 3.02 15.44
N ASN A 134 4.17 2.50 14.33
CA ASN A 134 4.91 2.35 13.07
C ASN A 134 4.99 3.64 12.22
N TYR A 135 4.08 4.60 12.41
CA TYR A 135 3.96 5.79 11.54
C TYR A 135 3.98 7.11 12.33
N PRO A 136 5.09 7.43 13.04
CA PRO A 136 5.17 8.63 13.87
C PRO A 136 5.02 9.92 13.07
N GLY A 137 5.49 9.95 11.81
CA GLY A 137 5.30 11.09 10.91
C GLY A 137 3.83 11.33 10.56
N ALA A 138 3.10 10.27 10.20
CA ALA A 138 1.65 10.34 9.95
C ALA A 138 0.90 10.81 11.20
N ARG A 139 1.22 10.22 12.37
CA ARG A 139 0.63 10.63 13.65
C ARG A 139 0.88 12.11 13.94
N ASN A 140 2.09 12.61 13.73
CA ASN A 140 2.42 14.01 13.94
C ASN A 140 1.66 14.92 12.97
N TRP A 141 1.63 14.56 11.69
CA TRP A 141 0.90 15.33 10.68
C TRP A 141 -0.60 15.40 11.00
N LEU A 142 -1.21 14.28 11.40
CA LEU A 142 -2.62 14.25 11.81
C LEU A 142 -2.89 15.16 13.02
N LYS A 143 -1.98 15.18 14.01
CA LYS A 143 -2.09 16.06 15.19
C LYS A 143 -1.98 17.54 14.80
N VAL A 144 -0.94 17.93 14.07
CA VAL A 144 -0.67 19.32 13.68
C VAL A 144 -1.78 19.88 12.81
N THR A 145 -2.39 19.04 11.96
CA THR A 145 -3.49 19.45 11.08
C THR A 145 -4.88 19.34 11.71
N GLY A 146 -4.98 18.95 12.98
CA GLY A 146 -6.26 18.78 13.68
C GLY A 146 -7.12 17.61 13.17
N ARG A 147 -6.52 16.66 12.44
CA ARG A 147 -7.20 15.50 11.83
C ARG A 147 -7.18 14.24 12.70
N LEU A 148 -6.46 14.26 13.83
CA LEU A 148 -6.51 13.19 14.84
C LEU A 148 -7.45 13.60 15.98
N ARG A 149 -8.53 12.85 16.23
CA ARG A 149 -9.37 13.03 17.42
C ARG A 149 -8.86 12.16 18.57
N GLU A 150 -9.19 12.51 19.81
CA GLU A 150 -8.77 11.75 21.01
C GLU A 150 -9.24 10.28 21.00
N ASN A 151 -10.29 9.95 20.25
CA ASN A 151 -10.84 8.60 20.14
C ASN A 151 -10.30 7.79 18.94
N ASP A 152 -9.39 8.37 18.14
CA ASP A 152 -8.81 7.71 16.95
C ASP A 152 -7.49 6.98 17.25
N SER A 153 -6.96 7.13 18.47
CA SER A 153 -5.72 6.53 18.99
C SER A 153 -5.93 5.25 19.78
#